data_AF-E1JV39-F1
#
_entry.id   AF-E1JV39-F1
#
_cell.length_a   1.000
_cell.length_b   1.000
_cell.length_c   1.000
_cell.angle_alpha   90.00
_cell.angle_beta   90.00
_cell.angle_gamma   90.00
#
_symmetry.space_group_name_H-M   'P 1'
#
loop_
_entity.id
_entity.type
_entity.pdbx_description
1 polymer ?
#
loop_
_entity_poly.entity_id
_entity_poly.type
_entity_poly.pdbx_seq_one_letter_code
_entity_poly.pdbx_strand_id
1 'polypeptide(L)' 'MAETGKPDDKPPGRPRELSPREDRREAFARITAGNPVDAATRRAFLEARMAMIRADARLSPEEKEEAVAALARQLDAE' A
#
# COMPACT_ATOMS: atom_id res chain seq x y z
N MET A 1 2.13 -55.85 -4.16
CA MET A 1 1.47 -54.93 -5.11
C MET A 1 -0.03 -55.25 -5.02
N ALA A 2 -0.98 -54.40 -4.65
CA ALA A 2 -1.01 -52.95 -4.49
C ALA A 2 -1.77 -52.58 -3.19
N GLU A 3 -1.31 -51.51 -2.57
CA GLU A 3 -1.90 -50.86 -1.39
C GLU A 3 -3.18 -50.12 -1.83
N THR A 4 -4.35 -50.60 -1.42
CA THR A 4 -5.60 -49.87 -1.61
C THR A 4 -5.74 -48.85 -0.49
N GLY A 5 -5.20 -47.65 -0.73
CA GLY A 5 -5.44 -46.47 0.10
C GLY A 5 -6.94 -46.15 0.14
N LYS A 6 -7.49 -46.08 1.36
CA LYS A 6 -8.86 -45.61 1.61
C LYS A 6 -9.00 -44.18 1.07
N PRO A 7 -10.11 -43.80 0.43
CA PRO A 7 -10.39 -42.39 0.22
C PRO A 7 -10.62 -41.76 1.59
N ASP A 8 -9.70 -40.89 1.99
CA ASP A 8 -9.86 -40.01 3.14
C ASP A 8 -11.07 -39.10 2.84
N ASP A 9 -12.22 -39.50 3.34
CA ASP A 9 -13.45 -38.69 3.41
C ASP A 9 -13.19 -37.54 4.38
N LYS A 10 -12.46 -36.52 3.90
CA LYS A 10 -12.31 -35.25 4.59
C LYS A 10 -13.51 -34.40 4.19
N PRO A 11 -14.46 -34.11 5.11
CA PRO A 11 -15.55 -33.21 4.78
C PRO A 11 -14.94 -31.87 4.36
N PRO A 12 -15.50 -31.19 3.33
CA PRO A 12 -15.02 -29.87 2.93
C PRO A 12 -15.00 -29.00 4.17
N GLY A 13 -13.80 -28.55 4.53
CA GLY A 13 -13.57 -27.78 5.75
C GLY A 13 -14.60 -26.67 5.84
N ARG A 14 -15.19 -26.52 7.04
CA ARG A 14 -16.04 -25.37 7.40
C ARG A 14 -15.43 -24.10 6.79
N PRO A 15 -16.25 -23.13 6.33
CA PRO A 15 -15.72 -21.83 5.95
C PRO A 15 -14.82 -21.38 7.08
N ARG A 16 -13.54 -21.18 6.76
CA ARG A 16 -12.52 -20.77 7.72
C ARG A 16 -12.99 -19.41 8.21
N GLU A 17 -13.64 -19.36 9.37
CA GLU A 17 -13.99 -18.11 10.04
C GLU A 17 -12.67 -17.36 10.18
N LEU A 18 -12.50 -16.36 9.32
CA LEU A 18 -11.35 -15.49 9.36
C LEU A 18 -11.36 -14.87 10.74
N SER A 19 -10.21 -14.84 11.40
CA SER A 19 -10.14 -14.11 12.66
C SER A 19 -10.49 -12.64 12.38
N PRO A 20 -11.04 -11.87 13.35
CA PRO A 20 -11.37 -10.46 13.15
C PRO A 20 -10.19 -9.56 12.69
N ARG A 21 -8.97 -10.09 12.66
CA ARG A 21 -7.77 -9.44 12.09
C ARG A 21 -7.59 -9.75 10.61
N GLU A 22 -7.91 -10.95 10.17
CA GLU A 22 -7.82 -11.38 8.77
C GLU A 22 -8.93 -10.73 7.93
N ASP A 23 -10.17 -10.65 8.45
CA ASP A 23 -11.25 -9.89 7.80
C ASP A 23 -10.90 -8.42 7.59
N ARG A 24 -10.25 -7.79 8.58
CA ARG A 24 -9.82 -6.39 8.46
C ARG A 24 -8.73 -6.20 7.41
N ARG A 25 -7.78 -7.13 7.31
CA ARG A 25 -6.73 -7.09 6.28
C ARG A 25 -7.31 -7.27 4.89
N GLU A 26 -8.23 -8.22 4.73
CA GLU A 26 -8.85 -8.48 3.44
C GLU A 26 -9.78 -7.33 3.01
N ALA A 27 -10.55 -6.76 3.94
CA ALA A 27 -11.33 -5.55 3.69
C ALA A 27 -10.45 -4.37 3.29
N PHE A 28 -9.33 -4.15 3.98
CA PHE A 28 -8.38 -3.09 3.63
C PHE A 28 -7.74 -3.33 2.25
N ALA A 29 -7.39 -4.58 1.92
CA ALA A 29 -6.85 -4.95 0.62
C ALA A 29 -7.87 -4.70 -0.51
N ARG A 30 -9.16 -5.00 -0.29
CA ARG A 30 -10.23 -4.70 -1.26
C ARG A 30 -10.43 -3.19 -1.47
N ILE A 31 -10.35 -2.40 -0.40
CA ILE A 31 -10.49 -0.92 -0.47
C ILE A 31 -9.29 -0.28 -1.17
N THR A 32 -8.07 -0.79 -0.91
CA THR A 32 -6.84 -0.24 -1.49
C THR A 32 -6.55 -0.72 -2.90
N ALA A 33 -6.96 -1.95 -3.27
CA ALA A 33 -6.81 -2.48 -4.62
C ALA A 33 -7.73 -1.80 -5.66
N GLY A 34 -8.81 -1.17 -5.22
CA GLY A 34 -9.81 -0.56 -6.10
C GLY A 34 -9.67 0.93 -6.37
N ASN A 35 -8.78 1.64 -5.66
CA ASN A 35 -8.61 3.07 -5.86
C ASN A 35 -7.40 3.32 -6.77
N PRO A 36 -7.59 3.64 -8.07
CA PRO A 36 -6.54 4.35 -8.78
C PRO A 36 -6.22 5.58 -7.92
N VAL A 37 -4.97 5.73 -7.51
CA VAL A 37 -4.55 6.96 -6.84
C VAL A 37 -4.79 8.05 -7.88
N ASP A 38 -5.88 8.79 -7.70
CA ASP A 38 -6.27 9.85 -8.61
C ASP A 38 -5.09 10.82 -8.77
N ALA A 39 -4.83 11.28 -10.00
CA ALA A 39 -3.70 12.16 -10.28
C ALA A 39 -3.72 13.40 -9.36
N ALA A 40 -4.90 13.91 -8.98
CA ALA A 40 -5.01 14.99 -8.03
C ALA A 40 -4.59 14.58 -6.60
N THR A 41 -4.89 13.34 -6.19
CA THR A 41 -4.45 12.80 -4.89
C THR A 41 -2.94 12.60 -4.86
N ARG A 42 -2.36 12.10 -5.95
CA ARG A 42 -0.91 11.92 -6.07
C ARG A 42 -0.18 13.26 -6.07
N ARG A 43 -0.71 14.24 -6.80
CA ARG A 43 -0.23 15.63 -6.78
C ARG A 43 -0.29 16.24 -5.39
N ALA A 44 -1.44 16.15 -4.72
CA ALA A 44 -1.61 16.67 -3.36
C ALA A 44 -0.63 16.00 -2.37
N PHE A 45 -0.36 14.70 -2.53
CA PHE A 45 0.63 14.00 -1.73
C PHE A 45 2.06 14.52 -1.97
N LEU A 46 2.46 14.74 -3.22
CA LEU A 46 3.78 15.29 -3.56
C LEU A 46 3.94 16.73 -3.02
N GLU A 47 2.93 17.58 -3.18
CA GLU A 47 2.92 18.95 -2.64
C GLU A 47 3.03 18.95 -1.11
N ALA A 48 2.29 18.06 -0.42
CA ALA A 48 2.37 17.91 1.03
C ALA A 48 3.77 17.45 1.48
N ARG A 49 4.42 16.53 0.75
CA ARG A 49 5.81 16.13 1.06
C ARG A 49 6.80 17.28 0.86
N MET A 50 6.65 18.09 -0.18
CA MET A 50 7.50 19.27 -0.38
C MET A 50 7.35 20.26 0.78
N ALA A 51 6.12 20.50 1.26
CA ALA A 51 5.88 21.36 2.42
C ALA A 51 6.54 20.81 3.69
N MET A 52 6.44 19.49 3.93
CA MET A 52 7.08 18.83 5.06
C MET A 52 8.61 19.00 5.03
N ILE A 53 9.24 18.85 3.86
CA ILE A 53 10.69 19.03 3.70
C ILE A 53 11.11 20.47 3.98
N ARG A 54 10.37 21.45 3.46
CA ARG A 54 10.65 22.88 3.71
C ARG A 54 10.61 23.21 5.21
N ALA A 55 9.67 22.62 5.94
CA ALA A 55 9.50 22.80 7.37
C ALA A 55 10.50 21.99 8.24
N ASP A 56 11.21 21.00 7.69
CA ASP A 56 12.09 20.15 8.49
C ASP A 56 13.33 20.94 8.96
N ALA A 57 13.48 21.12 10.26
CA ALA A 57 14.59 21.90 10.83
C ALA A 57 15.95 21.16 10.81
N ARG A 58 15.98 19.86 10.47
CA ARG A 58 17.20 19.04 10.47
C ARG A 58 17.94 19.09 9.13
N LEU A 59 17.27 19.56 8.07
CA LEU A 59 17.85 19.67 6.74
C LEU A 59 18.45 21.07 6.54
N SER A 60 19.61 21.10 5.89
CA SER A 60 20.23 22.34 5.42
C SER A 60 19.40 22.95 4.29
N PRO A 61 19.50 24.27 4.03
CA PRO A 61 18.78 24.91 2.93
C PRO A 61 19.02 24.23 1.57
N GLU A 62 20.25 23.84 1.28
CA GLU A 62 20.63 23.15 0.04
C GLU A 62 19.97 21.76 -0.07
N GLU A 63 19.96 20.98 1.01
CA GLU A 63 19.32 19.66 1.05
C GLU A 63 17.81 19.76 0.86
N LYS A 64 17.19 20.81 1.41
CA LYS A 64 15.76 21.09 1.20
C LYS A 64 15.46 21.40 -0.24
N GLU A 65 16.25 22.27 -0.87
CA GLU A 65 16.06 22.65 -2.27
C GLU A 65 16.25 21.46 -3.20
N GLU A 66 17.28 20.64 -2.99
CA GLU A 66 17.51 19.43 -3.78
C GLU A 66 16.33 18.45 -3.66
N ALA A 67 15.88 18.17 -2.44
CA ALA A 67 14.79 17.24 -2.20
C ALA A 67 13.43 17.77 -2.73
N VAL A 68 13.17 19.07 -2.60
CA VAL A 68 11.97 19.71 -3.17
C VAL A 68 12.04 19.71 -4.70
N ALA A 69 13.20 20.00 -5.29
CA ALA A 69 13.39 19.98 -6.75
C ALA A 69 13.19 18.58 -7.33
N ALA A 70 13.68 17.54 -6.64
CA ALA A 70 13.45 16.15 -7.02
C ALA A 70 11.96 15.78 -7.02
N LEU A 71 11.22 16.18 -5.99
CA LEU A 71 9.76 15.96 -5.94
C LEU A 71 9.01 16.80 -6.98
N ALA A 72 9.45 18.03 -7.25
CA ALA A 72 8.83 18.90 -8.25
C ALA A 72 8.95 18.31 -9.67
N ARG A 73 10.09 17.71 -10.00
CA ARG A 73 10.26 16.96 -11.26
C ARG A 73 9.34 15.76 -11.38
N GLN A 74 9.05 15.07 -10.26
CA GLN A 74 8.08 13.97 -10.25
C GLN A 74 6.66 14.45 -10.50
N LEU A 75 6.34 15.66 -10.04
CA LEU A 75 5.02 16.25 -10.25
C LEU A 75 4.81 16.74 -11.69
N ASP A 76 5.86 17.26 -12.33
CA ASP A 76 5.82 17.76 -13.71
C ASP A 76 5.84 16.63 -14.76
N ALA A 77 6.38 15.46 -14.39
CA ALA A 77 6.47 14.28 -15.26
C ALA A 77 5.18 13.45 -15.33
N GLU A 78 4.09 13.88 -14.69
CA GLU A 78 2.77 13.24 -14.65
C GLU A 78 1.77 13.98 -15.55
#